data_AF-A0A657PNZ0-F1
#
_entry.id   AF-A0A657PNZ0-F1
#
_cell.length_a   1.000
_cell.length_b   1.000
_cell.length_c   1.000
_cell.angle_alpha   90.00
_cell.angle_beta   90.00
_cell.angle_gamma   90.00
#
_symmetry.space_group_name_H-M   'P 1'
#
loop_
_entity.id
_entity.type
_entity.pdbx_description
1 polymer ?
#
loop_
_entity_poly.entity_id
_entity_poly.type
_entity_poly.pdbx_seq_one_letter_code
_entity_poly.pdbx_strand_id
1 'polypeptide(L)'
;PWAETLTAASSSQGQAFLDTFRQVMVKPPNQDVVALALDAVRAHLSRVRPEGDPDLDYPALVAEAAEYTARDRRACECVDLMPGLRGQIESLRILSGLGYGVLRPVLRDSTAIGSLMRKKLQPLTAPLHTCIDRLTRGTA
;
A
#
# COMPACT_ATOMS: atom_id res chain seq x y z
N PRO A 1 -13.36 -2.75 10.32
CA PRO A 1 -12.31 -3.30 9.44
C PRO A 1 -10.92 -2.69 9.70
N TRP A 2 -10.80 -1.36 9.85
CA TRP A 2 -9.49 -0.72 10.05
C TRP A 2 -8.81 -1.11 11.35
N ALA A 3 -9.50 -1.12 12.49
CA ALA A 3 -8.91 -1.50 13.78
C ALA A 3 -8.26 -2.89 13.73
N GLU A 4 -9.01 -3.92 13.31
CA GLU A 4 -8.49 -5.29 13.13
C GLU A 4 -7.30 -5.34 12.17
N THR A 5 -7.40 -4.63 11.03
CA THR A 5 -6.36 -4.64 10.00
C THR A 5 -5.10 -3.91 10.47
N LEU A 6 -5.25 -2.80 11.20
CA LEU A 6 -4.15 -2.09 11.85
C LEU A 6 -3.50 -2.98 12.91
N THR A 7 -4.26 -3.61 13.80
CA THR A 7 -3.72 -4.53 14.79
C THR A 7 -2.96 -5.69 14.14
N ALA A 8 -3.51 -6.27 13.07
CA ALA A 8 -2.83 -7.33 12.33
C ALA A 8 -1.54 -6.82 11.67
N ALA A 9 -1.58 -5.67 10.99
CA ALA A 9 -0.43 -5.07 10.32
C ALA A 9 0.67 -4.62 11.31
N SER A 10 0.30 -4.13 12.50
CA SER A 10 1.21 -3.70 13.54
C SER A 10 1.71 -4.85 14.44
N SER A 11 1.16 -6.06 14.29
CA SER A 11 1.68 -7.25 14.97
C SER A 11 3.09 -7.60 14.50
N SER A 12 3.86 -8.36 15.30
CA SER A 12 5.21 -8.81 14.90
C SER A 12 5.20 -9.58 13.57
N GLN A 13 4.18 -10.41 13.34
CA GLN A 13 4.01 -11.13 12.09
C GLN A 13 3.65 -10.20 10.92
N GLY A 14 2.75 -9.24 11.13
CA GLY A 14 2.38 -8.25 10.13
C GLY A 14 3.56 -7.36 9.73
N GLN A 15 4.37 -6.95 10.70
CA GLN A 15 5.60 -6.20 10.48
C GLN A 15 6.62 -6.99 9.69
N ALA A 16 6.87 -8.25 10.06
CA ALA A 16 7.76 -9.13 9.30
C ALA A 16 7.31 -9.31 7.84
N PHE A 17 5.99 -9.42 7.60
CA PHE A 17 5.43 -9.48 6.26
C PHE A 17 5.66 -8.19 5.47
N LEU A 18 5.35 -7.03 6.05
CA LEU A 18 5.52 -5.72 5.40
C LEU A 18 7.01 -5.38 5.16
N ASP A 19 7.90 -5.76 6.08
CA ASP A 19 9.35 -5.60 5.89
C ASP A 19 9.89 -6.52 4.79
N THR A 20 9.35 -7.72 4.65
CA THR A 20 9.68 -8.61 3.53
C THR A 20 9.27 -7.96 2.20
N PHE A 21 8.07 -7.39 2.13
CA PHE A 21 7.62 -6.64 0.97
C PHE A 21 8.56 -5.46 0.66
N ARG A 22 8.98 -4.68 1.66
CA ARG A 22 9.96 -3.59 1.47
C ARG A 22 11.26 -4.09 0.84
N GLN A 23 11.80 -5.20 1.34
CA GLN A 23 13.05 -5.78 0.81
C GLN A 23 12.90 -6.21 -0.65
N VAL A 24 11.77 -6.82 -1.01
CA VAL A 24 11.45 -7.18 -2.40
C VAL A 24 11.41 -5.93 -3.28
N MET A 25 10.77 -4.84 -2.83
CA MET A 25 10.68 -3.59 -3.59
C MET A 25 12.01 -2.85 -3.76
N VAL A 26 12.99 -3.05 -2.87
CA VAL A 26 14.34 -2.46 -2.98
C VAL A 26 15.15 -3.14 -4.09
N LYS A 27 15.13 -4.48 -4.14
CA LYS A 27 15.91 -5.25 -5.10
C LYS A 27 15.08 -6.39 -5.71
N PRO A 28 14.06 -6.07 -6.52
CA PRO A 28 13.25 -7.10 -7.12
C PRO A 28 14.07 -7.86 -8.18
N PRO A 29 13.95 -9.20 -8.23
CA PRO A 29 14.65 -10.01 -9.21
C PRO A 29 14.10 -9.82 -10.63
N ASN A 30 12.78 -9.71 -10.78
CA ASN A 30 12.07 -9.47 -12.04
C ASN A 30 10.72 -8.78 -11.79
N GLN A 31 9.99 -8.46 -12.86
CA GLN A 31 8.70 -7.76 -12.78
C GLN A 31 7.58 -8.63 -12.20
N ASP A 32 7.58 -9.93 -12.49
CA ASP A 32 6.58 -10.87 -11.99
C ASP A 32 6.58 -10.93 -10.46
N VAL A 33 7.77 -10.94 -9.85
CA VAL A 33 7.92 -10.90 -8.40
C VAL A 33 7.41 -9.59 -7.80
N VAL A 34 7.55 -8.46 -8.51
CA VAL A 34 6.97 -7.17 -8.06
C VAL A 34 5.45 -7.25 -8.11
N ALA A 35 4.87 -7.73 -9.21
CA ALA A 35 3.43 -7.88 -9.35
C ALA A 35 2.85 -8.79 -8.25
N LEU A 36 3.46 -9.97 -8.03
CA LEU A 36 3.07 -10.89 -6.97
C LEU A 36 3.20 -10.29 -5.58
N ALA A 37 4.24 -9.49 -5.32
CA ALA A 37 4.42 -8.83 -4.04
C ALA A 37 3.33 -7.79 -3.77
N LEU A 38 2.94 -7.00 -4.79
CA LEU A 38 1.82 -6.05 -4.68
C LEU A 38 0.50 -6.78 -4.45
N ASP A 39 0.24 -7.85 -5.20
CA ASP A 39 -0.96 -8.67 -5.06
C ASP A 39 -1.03 -9.33 -3.67
N ALA A 40 0.09 -9.77 -3.11
CA ALA A 40 0.17 -10.34 -1.78
C ALA A 40 -0.21 -9.31 -0.70
N VAL A 41 0.28 -8.08 -0.82
CA VAL A 41 -0.10 -6.99 0.11
C VAL A 41 -1.59 -6.65 -0.03
N ARG A 42 -2.11 -6.55 -1.27
CA ARG A 42 -3.55 -6.36 -1.52
C ARG A 42 -4.37 -7.45 -0.85
N ALA A 43 -4.01 -8.71 -1.06
CA ALA A 43 -4.73 -9.85 -0.50
C ALA A 43 -4.73 -9.82 1.03
N HIS A 44 -3.57 -9.52 1.64
CA HIS A 44 -3.41 -9.40 3.09
C HIS A 44 -4.29 -8.29 3.69
N LEU A 45 -4.49 -7.19 2.96
CA LEU A 45 -5.25 -6.01 3.39
C LEU A 45 -6.66 -5.92 2.77
N SER A 46 -7.14 -6.99 2.14
CA SER A 46 -8.43 -7.01 1.40
C SER A 46 -9.64 -6.58 2.23
N ARG A 47 -9.60 -6.76 3.56
CA ARG A 47 -10.69 -6.36 4.49
C ARG A 47 -11.01 -4.88 4.48
N VAL A 48 -10.05 -4.01 4.14
CA VAL A 48 -10.28 -2.55 4.07
C VAL A 48 -10.68 -2.07 2.67
N ARG A 49 -10.80 -3.00 1.72
CA ARG A 49 -11.28 -2.76 0.34
C ARG A 49 -12.15 -3.92 -0.15
N PRO A 50 -13.38 -4.07 0.38
CA PRO A 50 -14.28 -5.13 -0.03
C PRO A 50 -14.73 -4.99 -1.49
N GLU A 51 -14.53 -3.83 -2.11
CA GLU A 51 -14.83 -3.58 -3.52
C GLU A 51 -13.87 -4.30 -4.49
N GLY A 52 -12.73 -4.80 -4.00
CA GLY A 52 -11.72 -5.50 -4.81
C GLY A 52 -10.62 -4.60 -5.37
N ASP A 53 -9.93 -5.08 -6.40
CA ASP A 53 -8.84 -4.34 -7.07
C ASP A 53 -9.39 -3.12 -7.83
N PRO A 54 -8.96 -1.89 -7.50
CA PRO A 54 -9.44 -0.69 -8.18
C PRO A 54 -8.74 -0.46 -9.54
N ASP A 55 -7.67 -1.19 -9.86
CA ASP A 55 -6.82 -1.02 -11.06
C ASP A 55 -6.40 0.45 -11.33
N LEU A 56 -6.03 1.16 -10.26
CA LEU A 56 -5.60 2.56 -10.30
C LEU A 56 -4.07 2.69 -10.32
N ASP A 57 -3.58 3.77 -10.91
CA ASP A 57 -2.19 4.18 -10.72
C ASP A 57 -1.95 4.75 -9.32
N TYR A 58 -0.68 4.93 -8.94
CA TYR A 58 -0.34 5.35 -7.59
C TYR A 58 -0.89 6.74 -7.21
N PRO A 59 -0.78 7.79 -8.06
CA PRO A 59 -1.43 9.08 -7.78
C PRO A 59 -2.94 8.98 -7.58
N ALA A 60 -3.64 8.20 -8.39
CA ALA A 60 -5.08 8.00 -8.27
C ALA A 60 -5.45 7.25 -6.98
N LEU A 61 -4.65 6.27 -6.54
CA LEU A 61 -4.84 5.62 -5.23
C LEU A 61 -4.69 6.60 -4.06
N VAL A 62 -3.72 7.51 -4.12
CA VAL A 62 -3.53 8.53 -3.08
C VAL A 62 -4.74 9.45 -3.02
N ALA A 63 -5.24 9.90 -4.18
CA ALA A 63 -6.45 10.73 -4.26
C ALA A 63 -7.69 10.00 -3.73
N GLU A 64 -7.88 8.74 -4.13
CA GLU A 64 -9.00 7.89 -3.68
C GLU A 64 -8.95 7.66 -2.17
N ALA A 65 -7.78 7.44 -1.59
CA ALA A 65 -7.62 7.27 -0.15
C ALA A 65 -7.98 8.54 0.64
N ALA A 66 -7.59 9.71 0.14
CA ALA A 66 -7.95 10.99 0.75
C ALA A 66 -9.45 11.29 0.62
N GLU A 67 -10.06 10.96 -0.53
CA GLU A 67 -11.51 11.07 -0.72
C GLU A 67 -12.26 10.10 0.21
N TYR A 68 -11.76 8.89 0.37
CA TYR A 68 -12.32 7.88 1.25
C TYR A 68 -12.38 8.36 2.70
N THR A 69 -11.29 8.92 3.24
CA THR A 69 -11.30 9.48 4.61
C THR A 69 -12.10 10.77 4.76
N ALA A 70 -12.52 11.40 3.65
CA ALA A 70 -13.37 12.59 3.67
C ALA A 70 -14.86 12.29 3.47
N ARG A 71 -15.21 11.17 2.81
CA ARG A 71 -16.58 10.87 2.38
C ARG A 71 -17.17 9.57 2.91
N ASP A 72 -16.35 8.55 3.17
CA ASP A 72 -16.87 7.36 3.82
C ASP A 72 -17.29 7.71 5.25
N ARG A 73 -18.57 7.49 5.55
CA ARG A 73 -19.16 7.90 6.83
C ARG A 73 -18.37 7.35 8.02
N ARG A 74 -18.02 6.06 7.99
CA ARG A 74 -17.34 5.40 9.11
C ARG A 74 -15.89 5.85 9.21
N ALA A 75 -15.21 6.07 8.08
CA ALA A 75 -13.84 6.56 8.07
C ALA A 75 -13.77 7.99 8.61
N CYS A 76 -14.71 8.84 8.18
CA CYS A 76 -14.86 10.22 8.64
C CYS A 76 -15.11 10.27 10.16
N GLU A 77 -16.09 9.51 10.66
CA GLU A 77 -16.38 9.40 12.10
C GLU A 77 -15.14 8.95 12.92
N CYS A 78 -14.36 7.98 12.43
CA CYS A 78 -13.12 7.56 13.08
C CYS A 78 -12.05 8.66 13.11
N VAL A 79 -11.89 9.39 12.01
CA VAL A 79 -10.90 10.47 11.90
C VAL A 79 -11.29 11.69 12.72
N ASP A 80 -12.58 12.01 12.81
CA ASP A 80 -13.07 13.12 13.64
C ASP A 80 -12.82 12.85 15.14
N LEU A 81 -13.01 11.60 15.58
CA LEU A 81 -12.72 11.19 16.96
C LEU A 81 -11.22 11.09 17.26
N MET A 82 -10.40 10.71 16.27
CA MET A 82 -8.95 10.56 16.42
C MET A 82 -8.24 11.00 15.14
N PRO A 83 -7.93 12.32 15.00
CA PRO A 83 -7.32 12.86 13.79
C PRO A 83 -6.00 12.19 13.38
N GLY A 84 -5.25 11.66 14.36
CA GLY A 84 -4.03 10.90 14.14
C GLY A 84 -4.21 9.62 13.29
N LEU A 85 -5.42 9.06 13.21
CA LEU A 85 -5.71 7.86 12.41
C LEU A 85 -5.80 8.13 10.91
N ARG A 86 -5.98 9.38 10.47
CA ARG A 86 -6.18 9.72 9.04
C ARG A 86 -5.08 9.11 8.17
N GLY A 87 -3.82 9.36 8.53
CA GLY A 87 -2.68 8.86 7.76
C GLY A 87 -2.57 7.33 7.75
N GLN A 88 -3.03 6.65 8.80
CA GLN A 88 -3.05 5.19 8.89
C GLN A 88 -4.15 4.59 8.01
N ILE A 89 -5.36 5.15 8.06
CA ILE A 89 -6.49 4.71 7.23
C ILE A 89 -6.17 4.94 5.74
N GLU A 90 -5.60 6.09 5.40
CA GLU A 90 -5.16 6.37 4.02
C GLU A 90 -4.09 5.38 3.57
N SER A 91 -3.10 5.09 4.42
CA SER A 91 -2.03 4.14 4.09
C SER A 91 -2.58 2.72 3.90
N LEU A 92 -3.51 2.27 4.75
CA LEU A 92 -4.20 1.00 4.56
C LEU A 92 -5.00 0.98 3.26
N ARG A 93 -5.70 2.07 2.94
CA ARG A 93 -6.50 2.18 1.71
C ARG A 93 -5.62 2.13 0.47
N ILE A 94 -4.47 2.83 0.46
CA ILE A 94 -3.48 2.77 -0.63
C ILE A 94 -2.91 1.35 -0.78
N LEU A 95 -2.42 0.76 0.32
CA LEU A 95 -1.78 -0.56 0.28
C LEU A 95 -2.77 -1.69 -0.11
N SER A 96 -4.04 -1.56 0.26
CA SER A 96 -5.09 -2.48 -0.19
C SER A 96 -5.51 -2.30 -1.65
N GLY A 97 -5.11 -1.21 -2.30
CA GLY A 97 -5.38 -0.95 -3.72
C GLY A 97 -4.21 -1.30 -4.64
N LEU A 98 -3.13 -1.90 -4.12
CA LEU A 98 -1.98 -2.27 -4.94
C LEU A 98 -2.34 -3.38 -5.94
N GLY A 99 -1.71 -3.32 -7.11
CA GLY A 99 -1.95 -4.26 -8.20
C GLY A 99 -1.19 -3.85 -9.45
N TYR A 100 -1.59 -4.39 -10.61
CA TYR A 100 -0.92 -4.05 -11.86
C TYR A 100 -1.12 -2.57 -12.26
N GLY A 101 -2.24 -1.95 -11.87
CA GLY A 101 -2.52 -0.52 -12.10
C GLY A 101 -1.38 0.41 -11.70
N VAL A 102 -0.76 0.19 -10.53
CA VAL A 102 0.36 1.02 -10.06
C VAL A 102 1.66 0.78 -10.82
N LEU A 103 1.84 -0.42 -11.39
CA LEU A 103 3.03 -0.77 -12.18
C LEU A 103 2.93 -0.26 -13.62
N ARG A 104 1.70 -0.15 -14.15
CA ARG A 104 1.45 0.16 -15.56
C ARG A 104 2.19 1.42 -16.06
N PRO A 105 2.19 2.58 -15.36
CA PRO A 105 2.93 3.76 -15.83
C PRO A 105 4.45 3.58 -15.82
N VAL A 106 4.95 2.61 -15.04
CA VAL A 106 6.37 2.40 -14.79
C VAL A 106 6.96 1.31 -15.69
N LEU A 107 6.20 0.23 -15.90
CA LEU A 107 6.68 -1.04 -16.45
C LEU A 107 5.94 -1.55 -17.70
N ARG A 108 4.77 -0.99 -18.10
CA ARG A 108 3.91 -1.54 -19.16
C ARG A 108 4.65 -1.98 -20.44
N ASP A 109 5.57 -1.17 -20.93
CA ASP A 109 6.34 -1.44 -22.16
C ASP A 109 7.84 -1.62 -21.85
N SER A 110 8.16 -2.03 -20.63
CA SER A 110 9.54 -2.11 -20.17
C SER A 110 10.03 -3.56 -20.13
N THR A 111 11.09 -3.85 -20.87
CA THR A 111 11.91 -5.06 -20.67
C THR A 111 13.02 -4.83 -19.64
N ALA A 112 12.92 -3.76 -18.84
CA ALA A 112 13.96 -3.38 -17.90
C ALA A 112 14.15 -4.47 -16.85
N ILE A 113 15.40 -4.87 -16.67
CA ILE A 113 15.86 -5.80 -15.65
C ILE A 113 16.94 -5.14 -14.78
N GLY A 114 17.22 -5.74 -13.61
CA GLY A 114 18.31 -5.31 -12.75
C GLY A 114 18.26 -3.83 -12.39
N SER A 115 19.36 -3.11 -12.63
CA SER A 115 19.53 -1.70 -12.24
C SER A 115 18.53 -0.76 -12.88
N LEU A 116 18.16 -1.00 -14.15
CA LEU A 116 17.20 -0.17 -14.87
C LEU A 116 15.79 -0.33 -14.31
N MET A 117 15.39 -1.55 -13.96
CA MET A 117 14.10 -1.84 -13.32
C MET A 117 14.01 -1.15 -11.95
N ARG A 118 15.07 -1.22 -11.14
CA ARG A 118 15.13 -0.53 -9.83
C ARG A 118 14.97 0.99 -9.97
N LYS A 119 15.62 1.60 -10.95
CA LYS A 119 15.48 3.04 -11.23
C LYS A 119 14.05 3.41 -11.63
N LYS A 120 13.41 2.57 -12.44
CA LYS A 120 12.00 2.74 -12.83
C LYS A 120 11.05 2.62 -11.64
N LEU A 121 11.29 1.68 -10.73
CA LEU A 121 10.43 1.46 -9.55
C LEU A 121 10.63 2.48 -8.43
N GLN A 122 11.73 3.22 -8.41
CA GLN A 122 12.04 4.22 -7.36
C GLN A 122 10.88 5.19 -7.02
N PRO A 123 10.11 5.72 -8.00
CA PRO A 123 8.96 6.59 -7.71
C PRO A 123 7.84 5.90 -6.92
N LEU A 124 7.79 4.56 -6.89
CA LEU A 124 6.84 3.77 -6.10
C LEU A 124 7.44 3.29 -4.78
N THR A 125 8.71 2.88 -4.77
CA THR A 125 9.35 2.29 -3.59
C THR A 125 9.31 3.23 -2.38
N ALA A 126 9.70 4.49 -2.54
CA ALA A 126 9.77 5.44 -1.44
C ALA A 126 8.38 5.80 -0.85
N PRO A 127 7.35 6.12 -1.67
CA PRO A 127 6.01 6.36 -1.15
C PRO A 127 5.38 5.13 -0.47
N LEU A 128 5.60 3.92 -0.99
CA LEU A 128 5.09 2.70 -0.36
C LEU A 128 5.77 2.42 0.99
N HIS A 129 7.08 2.68 1.10
CA HIS A 129 7.77 2.60 2.39
C HIS A 129 7.18 3.58 3.41
N THR A 130 6.86 4.80 2.99
CA THR A 130 6.19 5.80 3.83
C THR A 130 4.82 5.31 4.31
N CYS A 131 4.03 4.68 3.44
CA CYS A 131 2.74 4.09 3.82
C CYS A 131 2.92 3.03 4.90
N ILE A 132 3.91 2.14 4.74
CA ILE A 132 4.20 1.09 5.72
C ILE A 132 4.66 1.69 7.05
N ASP A 133 5.51 2.73 7.04
CA ASP A 133 6.00 3.40 8.26
C ASP A 133 4.87 3.99 9.11
N ARG A 134 3.78 4.42 8.48
CA ARG A 134 2.60 4.93 9.19
C ARG A 134 1.85 3.84 9.93
N LEU A 135 1.94 2.58 9.48
CA LEU A 135 1.35 1.42 10.14
C LEU A 135 2.21 0.89 11.29
N THR A 136 3.50 1.27 11.35
CA THR A 136 4.44 0.80 12.39
C THR A 136 4.48 1.73 13.60
N ARG A 137 4.26 3.04 13.41
CA ARG A 137 4.41 4.07 14.47
C ARG A 137 3.20 4.27 15.39
N GLY A 138 2.22 3.36 15.37
CA GLY A 138 1.01 3.42 16.19
C GLY A 138 1.13 2.85 17.61
N THR A 139 2.31 2.35 18.01
CA THR A 139 2.55 1.73 19.32
C THR A 139 3.70 2.42 20.06
N ALA A 140 3.54 3.71 20.36
CA ALA A 140 4.35 4.42 21.34
C ALA A 140 3.44 5.28 22.21
#